data_AF-A0A2V5J7X0-F1
#
_entry.id   AF-A0A2V5J7X0-F1
#
_cell.length_a   1.000
_cell.length_b   1.000
_cell.length_c   1.000
_cell.angle_alpha   90.00
_cell.angle_beta   90.00
_cell.angle_gamma   90.00
#
_symmetry.space_group_name_H-M   'P 1'
#
loop_
_entity.id
_entity.type
_entity.pdbx_description
1 polymer ?
#
loop_
_entity_poly.entity_id
_entity_poly.type
_entity_poly.pdbx_seq_one_letter_code
_entity_poly.pdbx_strand_id
1 'polypeptide(L)' 'MPRTTSSATGAIWQREFFDHLLRSEESYDQKWNYVRDNPVRANLAQSAAEWPFAGEIEALRF' A
#
# COMPACT_ATOMS: atom_id res chain seq x y z
N MET A 1 -0.77 -1.62 20.78
CA MET A 1 -0.60 -0.14 20.81
C MET A 1 -1.87 0.49 20.28
N PRO A 2 -2.60 1.32 21.04
CA PRO A 2 -3.80 1.96 20.52
C PRO A 2 -3.41 3.12 19.61
N ARG A 3 -3.97 3.17 18.41
CA ARG A 3 -3.71 4.20 17.40
C ARG A 3 -4.70 5.34 17.59
N THR A 4 -4.29 6.40 18.30
CA THR A 4 -5.11 7.60 18.53
C THR A 4 -5.25 8.38 17.23
N THR A 5 -6.46 8.48 16.69
CA THR A 5 -6.75 9.31 15.52
C THR A 5 -6.77 10.77 15.95
N SER A 6 -5.65 11.47 15.79
CA SER A 6 -5.59 12.92 15.98
C SER A 6 -6.29 13.62 14.80
N SER A 7 -7.24 14.50 15.09
CA SER A 7 -7.78 15.46 14.12
C SER A 7 -6.64 16.38 13.69
N ALA A 8 -6.15 16.23 12.46
CA ALA A 8 -4.91 16.86 12.02
C ALA A 8 -5.03 18.39 11.89
N THR A 9 -4.53 19.15 12.86
CA THR A 9 -4.24 20.60 12.79
C THR A 9 -2.75 20.87 12.48
N GLY A 10 -2.13 20.05 11.62
CA GLY A 10 -0.72 20.14 11.24
C GLY A 10 -0.44 19.66 9.80
N ALA A 11 0.84 19.59 9.40
CA ALA A 11 1.22 19.12 8.06
C ALA A 11 0.75 17.67 7.84
N ILE A 12 -0.07 17.47 6.81
CA ILE A 12 -0.68 16.17 6.47
C ILE A 12 0.38 15.16 5.99
N TRP A 13 1.43 15.65 5.33
CA TRP A 13 2.49 14.84 4.77
C TRP A 13 3.69 14.73 5.71
N GLN A 14 4.20 13.51 5.86
CA GLN A 14 5.52 13.28 6.44
C GLN A 14 6.59 13.84 5.48
N ARG A 15 7.64 14.45 6.04
CA ARG A 15 8.82 14.86 5.25
C ARG A 15 9.57 13.63 4.76
N GLU A 16 10.04 13.69 3.51
CA GLU A 16 10.72 12.60 2.80
C GLU A 16 9.80 11.42 2.45
N PHE A 17 10.29 10.52 1.61
CA PHE A 17 9.56 9.35 1.13
C PHE A 17 10.52 8.17 0.96
N PHE A 18 9.96 6.97 0.90
CA PHE A 18 10.71 5.76 0.59
C PHE A 18 10.66 5.49 -0.91
N ASP A 19 11.82 5.48 -1.57
CA ASP A 19 11.99 5.08 -2.96
C ASP A 19 12.88 3.85 -3.10
N HIS A 20 12.48 2.92 -3.96
CA HIS A 20 13.27 1.72 -4.25
C HIS A 20 13.13 1.31 -5.72
N LEU A 21 14.24 1.31 -6.45
CA LEU A 21 14.27 0.90 -7.85
C LEU A 21 14.23 -0.63 -7.96
N LEU A 22 13.25 -1.15 -8.69
CA LEU A 22 13.13 -2.57 -9.02
C LEU A 22 14.04 -2.88 -10.21
N ARG A 23 15.01 -3.80 -10.02
CA ARG A 23 16.04 -4.11 -11.04
C ARG A 23 15.95 -5.51 -11.64
N SER A 24 15.09 -6.39 -11.13
CA SER A 24 14.88 -7.75 -11.67
C SER A 24 13.40 -8.10 -11.72
N GLU A 25 13.02 -8.93 -12.68
CA GLU A 25 11.64 -9.42 -12.86
C GLU A 25 11.17 -10.24 -11.65
N GLU A 26 12.06 -11.03 -11.03
CA GLU A 26 11.79 -11.78 -9.79
C GLU A 26 11.39 -10.88 -8.60
N SER A 27 11.75 -9.58 -8.65
CA SER A 27 11.39 -8.60 -7.62
C SER A 27 9.99 -8.01 -7.82
N TYR A 28 9.47 -7.96 -9.05
CA TYR A 28 8.23 -7.24 -9.34
C TYR A 28 7.02 -7.89 -8.68
N ASP A 29 6.81 -9.19 -8.90
CA ASP A 29 5.66 -9.92 -8.34
C ASP A 29 5.68 -9.93 -6.81
N GLN A 30 6.86 -10.08 -6.21
CA GLN A 30 7.01 -10.05 -4.75
C GLN A 30 6.62 -8.68 -4.18
N LYS A 31 7.00 -7.59 -4.86
CA LYS A 31 6.68 -6.23 -4.43
C LYS A 31 5.21 -5.88 -4.67
N TRP A 32 4.64 -6.37 -5.77
CA TRP A 32 3.20 -6.29 -6.01
C TRP A 32 2.42 -6.97 -4.88
N ASN A 33 2.76 -8.22 -4.55
CA ASN A 33 2.14 -8.94 -3.44
C ASN A 33 2.29 -8.20 -2.11
N TYR A 34 3.47 -7.59 -1.86
CA TYR A 34 3.67 -6.77 -0.65
C TYR A 34 2.69 -5.58 -0.57
N VAL A 35 2.54 -4.81 -1.65
CA VAL A 35 1.61 -3.66 -1.68
C VAL A 35 0.16 -4.14 -1.56
N ARG A 36 -0.20 -5.22 -2.27
CA ARG A 36 -1.53 -5.81 -2.24
C ARG A 36 -1.92 -6.29 -0.84
N ASP A 37 -1.00 -6.90 -0.11
CA ASP A 37 -1.28 -7.53 1.19
C ASP A 37 -1.05 -6.56 2.38
N ASN A 38 -0.56 -5.34 2.14
CA ASN A 38 -0.33 -4.33 3.17
C ASN A 38 -1.56 -3.97 4.03
N PRO A 39 -2.79 -3.85 3.48
CA PRO A 39 -3.98 -3.62 4.29
C PRO A 39 -4.22 -4.72 5.32
N VAL A 40 -3.97 -5.98 4.96
CA VAL A 40 -4.08 -7.13 5.87
C VAL A 40 -3.00 -7.05 6.95
N ARG A 41 -1.74 -6.79 6.56
CA ARG A 41 -0.61 -6.62 7.49
C ARG A 41 -0.84 -5.47 8.50
N ALA A 42 -1.56 -4.43 8.09
CA ALA A 42 -1.92 -3.29 8.90
C ALA A 42 -3.21 -3.50 9.73
N ASN A 43 -3.85 -4.67 9.64
CA ASN A 43 -5.14 -5.00 10.26
C ASN A 43 -6.29 -4.07 9.81
N LEU A 44 -6.27 -3.64 8.56
CA LEU A 44 -7.29 -2.78 7.96
C LEU A 44 -8.33 -3.57 7.13
N ALA A 45 -8.02 -4.81 6.75
CA ALA A 45 -8.91 -5.74 6.05
C ALA A 45 -8.60 -7.20 6.45
N GLN A 46 -9.55 -8.12 6.31
CA GLN A 46 -9.32 -9.55 6.61
C GLN A 46 -8.61 -10.25 5.45
N SER A 47 -8.85 -9.79 4.23
CA SER A 47 -8.18 -10.24 3.01
C SER A 47 -7.86 -9.04 2.11
N ALA A 48 -6.86 -9.18 1.23
CA ALA A 48 -6.51 -8.11 0.30
C ALA A 48 -7.66 -7.75 -0.67
N ALA A 49 -8.49 -8.74 -1.01
CA ALA A 49 -9.64 -8.57 -1.91
C ALA A 49 -10.76 -7.69 -1.31
N GLU A 50 -10.83 -7.57 0.01
CA GLU A 50 -11.81 -6.73 0.71
C GLU A 50 -11.39 -5.26 0.77
N TRP A 51 -10.17 -4.90 0.35
CA TRP A 51 -9.66 -3.53 0.49
C TRP A 51 -10.30 -2.59 -0.55
N PRO A 52 -11.17 -1.64 -0.15
CA PRO A 52 -11.95 -0.85 -1.08
C PRO A 52 -11.14 0.26 -1.76
N PHE A 53 -9.93 0.53 -1.28
CA PHE A 53 -9.03 1.55 -1.81
C PHE A 53 -7.91 0.94 -2.67
N ALA A 54 -7.98 -0.35 -2.96
CA ALA A 54 -7.19 -0.94 -4.03
C ALA A 54 -7.74 -0.44 -5.37
N GLY A 55 -6.87 -0.17 -6.34
CA GLY A 55 -7.28 0.33 -7.65
C GLY A 55 -6.38 -0.19 -8.75
N GLU A 56 -6.96 -0.35 -9.94
CA GLU A 56 -6.28 -0.60 -11.20
C GLU A 56 -6.38 0.67 -12.05
N ILE A 57 -5.25 1.14 -12.58
CA ILE A 57 -5.23 2.36 -13.42
C ILE A 57 -5.52 1.99 -14.88
N GLU A 58 -4.86 0.95 -15.40
CA GLU A 58 -5.05 0.48 -16.77
C GLU A 58 -5.08 -1.05 -16.78
N ALA A 59 -6.13 -1.61 -17.37
CA ALA A 59 -6.23 -3.05 -17.59
C ALA A 59 -5.45 -3.43 -18.85
N LEU A 60 -4.43 -4.27 -18.68
CA LEU A 60 -3.68 -4.83 -19.81
C LEU A 60 -4.58 -5.81 -20.57
N ARG A 61 -5.03 -5.40 -21.76
CA ARG A 61 -5.74 -6.26 -22.71
C ARG A 61 -4.72 -6.83 -23.69
N PHE A 62 -4.73 -8.16 -23.85
CA PHE A 62 -3.90 -8.89 -24.80
C PHE A 62 -4.73 -9.32 -26.01
#